data_AF-A0A4T0VK76-F1
#
_entry.id   AF-A0A4T0VK76-F1
#
_cell.length_a   1.000
_cell.length_b   1.000
_cell.length_c   1.000
_cell.angle_alpha   90.00
_cell.angle_beta   90.00
_cell.angle_gamma   90.00
#
_symmetry.space_group_name_H-M   'P 1'
#
loop_
_entity.id
_entity.type
_entity.pdbx_description
1 polymer ?
#
loop_
_entity_poly.entity_id
_entity_poly.type
_entity_poly.pdbx_seq_one_letter_code
_entity_poly.pdbx_strand_id
1 'polypeptide(L)'
;MEPRRMKQLLTWCGERALLEKPPHGQADSNTVLGARYIQEQLLKDFSTKSEFSDWFSREEGPKKPVVYQPNPRNIEHQQKIEQLEQKVKRLKEEKKKWLALKKSRMDIPPLFPETDTAQTATVDASVLESNEAEMLSWLTNPTSSFENVRAKTLTRLQNTQSTLEFKVDQLADGIHKLSQRVDTAGREADRVLSLSAARLKERETREKANAGTKEMPVMEVLRSLGRILPEGGE
;
A
#
# COMPACT_ATOMS: atom_id res chain seq x y z
N MET A 1 16.53 60.67 -21.95
CA MET A 1 16.78 59.21 -21.82
C MET A 1 15.84 58.50 -20.84
N GLU A 2 15.25 59.22 -19.88
CA GLU A 2 14.48 58.61 -18.78
C GLU A 2 13.13 57.95 -19.19
N PRO A 3 12.32 58.49 -20.13
CA PRO A 3 11.02 57.90 -20.47
C PRO A 3 11.12 56.51 -21.13
N ARG A 4 12.14 56.30 -21.98
CA ARG A 4 12.37 55.01 -22.63
C ARG A 4 12.80 53.93 -21.63
N ARG A 5 13.65 54.29 -20.67
CA ARG A 5 14.08 53.40 -19.59
C ARG A 5 12.92 53.05 -18.66
N MET A 6 12.06 54.02 -18.34
CA MET A 6 10.87 53.80 -17.53
C MET A 6 9.85 52.89 -18.24
N LYS A 7 9.64 53.09 -19.54
CA LYS A 7 8.81 52.19 -20.37
C LYS A 7 9.35 50.76 -20.35
N GLN A 8 10.65 50.58 -20.58
CA GLN A 8 11.28 49.26 -20.50
C GLN A 8 11.08 48.61 -19.12
N LEU A 9 11.24 49.38 -18.04
CA LEU A 9 11.02 48.90 -16.68
C LEU A 9 9.56 48.48 -16.44
N LEU A 10 8.59 49.32 -16.81
CA LEU A 10 7.17 49.04 -16.62
C LEU A 10 6.71 47.84 -17.46
N THR A 11 7.19 47.72 -18.69
CA THR A 11 6.94 46.54 -19.54
C THR A 11 7.56 45.30 -18.91
N TRP A 12 8.80 45.36 -18.45
CA TRP A 12 9.48 44.24 -17.80
C TRP A 12 8.79 43.82 -16.49
N CYS A 13 8.39 44.77 -15.64
CA CYS A 13 7.61 44.50 -14.44
C CYS A 13 6.23 43.92 -14.77
N GLY A 14 5.57 44.43 -15.82
CA GLY A 14 4.28 43.94 -16.29
C GLY A 14 4.35 42.50 -16.80
N GLU A 15 5.35 42.17 -17.63
CA GLU A 15 5.61 40.81 -18.13
C GLU A 15 5.81 39.80 -16.98
N ARG A 16 6.52 40.20 -15.92
CA ARG A 16 6.74 39.36 -14.74
C ARG A 16 5.53 39.27 -13.80
N ALA A 17 4.66 40.27 -13.82
CA ALA A 17 3.44 40.30 -13.00
C ALA A 17 2.23 39.65 -13.68
N LEU A 18 2.36 39.19 -14.94
CA LEU A 18 1.30 38.46 -15.62
C LEU A 18 0.94 37.20 -14.83
N LEU A 19 -0.37 36.98 -14.68
CA LEU A 19 -0.89 35.78 -14.03
C LEU A 19 -0.46 34.53 -14.79
N GLU A 20 0.03 33.52 -14.08
CA GLU A 20 0.38 32.22 -14.67
C GLU A 20 -0.84 31.60 -15.37
N LYS A 21 -0.61 30.84 -16.45
CA LYS A 21 -1.71 30.29 -17.24
C LYS A 21 -2.30 29.16 -16.39
N PRO A 22 -3.59 29.22 -16.01
CA PRO A 22 -4.16 28.19 -15.16
C PRO A 22 -4.12 26.84 -15.92
N PRO A 23 -3.84 25.72 -15.23
CA PRO A 23 -3.92 24.40 -15.83
C PRO A 23 -5.36 24.13 -16.30
N HIS A 24 -5.50 23.39 -17.41
CA HIS A 24 -6.82 23.11 -18.02
C HIS A 24 -7.73 22.40 -17.00
N GLY A 25 -8.91 22.97 -16.73
CA GLY A 25 -9.97 22.33 -15.94
C GLY A 25 -10.29 22.95 -14.57
N GLN A 26 -9.63 24.04 -14.13
CA GLN A 26 -10.05 24.75 -12.91
C GLN A 26 -11.34 25.57 -13.11
N ALA A 27 -12.21 25.61 -12.10
CA ALA A 27 -13.49 26.31 -12.15
C ALA A 27 -13.34 27.82 -12.44
N ASP A 28 -12.28 28.43 -11.92
CA ASP A 28 -11.97 29.86 -12.13
C ASP A 28 -11.08 30.11 -13.37
N SER A 29 -10.84 29.09 -14.21
CA SER A 29 -9.94 29.21 -15.37
C SER A 29 -10.39 30.28 -16.36
N ASN A 30 -11.70 30.45 -16.56
CA ASN A 30 -12.25 31.45 -17.48
C ASN A 30 -12.05 32.88 -16.97
N THR A 31 -12.22 33.13 -15.67
CA THR A 31 -12.01 34.47 -15.08
C THR A 31 -10.54 34.83 -15.07
N VAL A 32 -9.66 33.89 -14.73
CA VAL A 32 -8.20 34.08 -14.76
C VAL A 32 -7.69 34.28 -16.19
N LEU A 33 -8.20 33.51 -17.17
CA LEU A 33 -7.81 33.68 -18.58
C LEU A 33 -8.31 35.00 -19.16
N GLY A 34 -9.53 35.42 -18.80
CA GLY A 34 -10.06 36.74 -19.16
C GLY A 34 -9.25 37.89 -18.54
N ALA A 35 -8.91 37.79 -17.25
CA ALA A 35 -8.06 38.77 -16.58
C ALA A 35 -6.67 38.84 -17.22
N ARG A 36 -6.08 37.70 -17.54
CA ARG A 36 -4.78 37.61 -18.23
C ARG A 36 -4.84 38.23 -19.63
N TYR A 37 -5.87 37.96 -20.41
CA TYR A 37 -6.06 38.58 -21.72
C TYR A 37 -6.14 40.11 -21.63
N ILE A 38 -6.86 40.64 -20.64
CA ILE A 38 -6.92 42.09 -20.38
C ILE A 38 -5.53 42.63 -20.01
N GLN A 39 -4.79 41.94 -19.14
CA GLN A 39 -3.44 42.34 -18.75
C GLN A 39 -2.45 42.32 -19.93
N GLU A 40 -2.47 41.27 -20.76
CA GLU A 40 -1.64 41.15 -21.96
C GLU A 40 -1.99 42.24 -22.99
N GLN A 41 -3.28 42.54 -23.16
CA GLN A 41 -3.72 43.61 -24.04
C GLN A 41 -3.27 44.99 -23.52
N LEU A 42 -3.36 45.24 -22.21
CA LEU A 42 -2.82 46.47 -21.60
C LEU A 42 -1.31 46.58 -21.80
N LEU A 43 -0.56 45.49 -21.61
CA LEU A 43 0.88 45.46 -21.80
C LEU A 43 1.28 45.74 -23.27
N LYS A 44 0.53 45.17 -24.22
CA LYS A 44 0.68 45.46 -25.65
C LYS A 44 0.38 46.92 -25.95
N ASP A 45 -0.66 47.48 -25.35
CA ASP A 45 -1.02 48.89 -25.49
C ASP A 45 0.06 49.82 -24.91
N PHE A 46 0.70 49.49 -23.77
CA PHE A 46 1.87 50.21 -23.24
C PHE A 46 3.08 50.18 -24.20
N SER A 47 3.26 49.06 -24.92
CA SER A 47 4.36 48.92 -25.88
C SER A 47 4.13 49.73 -27.16
N THR A 48 2.88 49.88 -27.59
CA THR A 48 2.53 50.47 -28.89
C THR A 48 2.14 51.95 -28.81
N LYS A 49 1.36 52.35 -27.79
CA LYS A 49 0.89 53.73 -27.60
C LYS A 49 1.77 54.43 -26.57
N SER A 50 2.52 55.44 -26.99
CA SER A 50 3.40 56.21 -26.09
C SER A 50 2.62 57.03 -25.06
N GLU A 51 1.35 57.32 -25.32
CA GLU A 51 0.44 58.09 -24.45
C GLU A 51 0.28 57.45 -23.06
N PHE A 52 0.29 56.12 -22.96
CA PHE A 52 0.19 55.43 -21.66
C PHE A 52 1.47 55.52 -20.82
N SER A 53 2.61 55.82 -21.46
CA SER A 53 3.92 56.01 -20.80
C SER A 53 4.29 57.48 -20.61
N ASP A 54 3.46 58.40 -21.11
CA ASP A 54 3.71 59.83 -21.05
C ASP A 54 3.06 60.44 -19.80
N TRP A 55 3.84 60.45 -18.72
CA TRP A 55 3.46 61.15 -17.49
C TRP A 55 3.91 62.62 -17.49
N PHE A 56 4.71 63.06 -18.47
CA PHE A 56 5.24 64.42 -18.56
C PHE A 56 4.19 65.42 -19.10
N SER A 57 3.31 64.97 -20.00
CA SER A 57 2.20 65.78 -20.52
C SER A 57 0.90 65.64 -19.72
N ARG A 58 0.97 65.17 -18.46
CA ARG A 58 -0.22 64.97 -17.62
C ARG A 58 -0.79 66.30 -17.15
N GLU A 59 -1.79 66.83 -17.86
CA GLU A 59 -2.63 67.91 -17.36
C GLU A 59 -3.40 67.44 -16.10
N GLU A 60 -3.34 68.20 -15.01
CA GLU A 60 -4.07 67.92 -13.78
C GLU A 60 -5.59 68.19 -13.94
N GLY A 61 -6.24 67.41 -14.80
CA GLY A 61 -7.70 67.43 -14.96
C GLY A 61 -8.42 66.80 -13.75
N PRO A 62 -9.74 67.02 -13.61
CA PRO A 62 -10.52 66.46 -12.50
C PRO A 62 -10.39 64.93 -12.48
N LYS A 63 -10.08 64.39 -11.29
CA LYS A 63 -9.85 62.96 -11.09
C LYS A 63 -11.08 62.18 -11.56
N LYS A 64 -10.89 61.21 -12.45
CA LYS A 64 -11.95 60.28 -12.88
C LYS A 64 -12.55 59.58 -11.64
N PRO A 65 -13.89 59.38 -11.60
CA PRO A 65 -14.52 58.75 -10.45
C PRO A 65 -14.00 57.33 -10.24
N VAL A 66 -13.61 57.00 -9.02
CA VAL A 66 -13.10 55.68 -8.65
C VAL A 66 -14.29 54.73 -8.51
N VAL A 67 -14.29 53.64 -9.28
CA VAL A 67 -15.28 52.57 -9.12
C VAL A 67 -14.85 51.68 -7.95
N TYR A 68 -15.56 51.78 -6.83
CA TYR A 68 -15.30 50.95 -5.66
C TYR A 68 -15.84 49.54 -5.88
N GLN A 69 -14.95 48.56 -5.91
CA GLN A 69 -15.37 47.16 -5.83
C GLN A 69 -15.74 46.81 -4.39
N PRO A 70 -16.78 45.98 -4.18
CA PRO A 70 -17.12 45.49 -2.85
C PRO A 70 -15.94 44.69 -2.27
N ASN A 71 -15.72 44.84 -0.96
CA ASN A 71 -14.68 44.09 -0.26
C ASN A 71 -14.94 42.58 -0.43
N PRO A 72 -13.95 41.76 -0.87
CA PRO A 72 -14.13 40.32 -1.06
C PRO A 72 -14.69 39.62 0.18
N ARG A 73 -14.31 40.06 1.39
CA ARG A 73 -14.85 39.50 2.65
C ARG A 73 -16.36 39.71 2.77
N ASN A 74 -16.90 40.81 2.25
CA ASN A 74 -18.34 41.06 2.32
C ASN A 74 -19.11 40.07 1.43
N ILE A 75 -18.56 39.72 0.27
CA ILE A 75 -19.14 38.72 -0.64
C ILE A 75 -19.13 37.33 0.02
N GLU A 76 -18.01 36.95 0.63
CA GLU A 76 -17.89 35.67 1.35
C GLU A 76 -18.88 35.60 2.53
N HIS A 77 -19.01 36.69 3.30
CA HIS A 77 -19.96 36.76 4.39
C HIS A 77 -21.40 36.65 3.89
N GLN A 78 -21.74 37.31 2.78
CA GLN A 78 -23.06 37.23 2.17
C GLN A 78 -23.41 35.79 1.73
N GLN A 79 -22.48 35.11 1.03
CA GLN A 79 -22.65 33.70 0.65
C GLN A 79 -22.82 32.78 1.87
N LYS A 80 -22.05 33.02 2.93
CA LYS A 80 -22.14 32.25 4.17
C LYS A 80 -23.47 32.47 4.89
N ILE A 81 -23.98 33.71 4.90
CA ILE A 81 -25.30 34.03 5.45
C ILE A 81 -26.37 33.23 4.71
N GLU A 82 -26.36 33.24 3.38
CA GLU A 82 -27.35 32.52 2.57
C GLU A 82 -27.32 31.00 2.82
N GLN A 83 -26.12 30.41 2.90
CA GLN A 83 -25.96 28.99 3.26
C GLN A 83 -26.50 28.68 4.66
N LEU A 84 -26.22 29.53 5.64
CA LEU A 84 -26.69 29.37 7.01
C LEU A 84 -28.21 29.51 7.10
N GLU A 85 -28.80 30.45 6.37
CA GLU A 85 -30.26 30.62 6.32
C GLU A 85 -30.96 29.39 5.74
N GLN A 86 -30.42 28.81 4.66
CA GLN A 86 -30.94 27.55 4.10
C GLN A 86 -30.87 26.41 5.12
N LYS A 87 -29.75 26.28 5.84
CA LYS A 87 -29.58 25.26 6.88
C LYS A 87 -30.56 25.47 8.03
N VAL A 88 -30.76 26.72 8.47
CA VAL A 88 -31.73 27.06 9.52
C VAL A 88 -33.15 26.72 9.08
N LYS A 89 -33.53 27.01 7.83
CA LYS A 89 -34.84 26.64 7.28
C LYS A 89 -35.06 25.13 7.34
N ARG A 90 -34.11 24.33 6.85
CA ARG A 90 -34.15 22.86 6.92
C ARG A 90 -34.28 22.34 8.35
N LEU A 91 -33.45 22.83 9.27
CA LEU A 91 -33.48 22.40 10.67
C LEU A 91 -34.80 22.76 11.37
N LYS A 92 -35.40 23.90 11.03
CA LYS A 92 -36.73 24.28 11.55
C LYS A 92 -37.82 23.31 11.07
N GLU A 93 -37.77 22.89 9.80
CA GLU A 93 -38.69 21.89 9.26
C GLU A 93 -38.51 20.52 9.93
N GLU A 94 -37.27 20.06 10.10
CA GLU A 94 -36.95 18.82 10.81
C GLU A 94 -37.43 18.89 12.27
N LYS A 95 -37.16 19.98 12.98
CA LYS A 95 -37.68 20.20 14.34
C LYS A 95 -39.20 20.12 14.40
N LYS A 96 -39.90 20.72 13.42
CA LYS A 96 -41.36 20.65 13.33
C LYS A 96 -41.84 19.20 13.13
N LYS A 97 -41.16 18.42 12.27
CA LYS A 97 -41.45 16.98 12.06
C LYS A 97 -41.22 16.18 13.35
N TRP A 98 -40.12 16.40 14.05
CA TRP A 98 -39.83 15.72 15.33
C TRP A 98 -40.84 16.06 16.42
N LEU A 99 -41.27 17.32 16.52
CA LEU A 99 -42.31 17.71 17.46
C LEU A 99 -43.66 17.06 17.14
N ALA A 100 -44.01 16.94 15.85
CA ALA A 100 -45.21 16.23 15.42
C ALA A 100 -45.15 14.73 15.81
N LEU A 101 -44.00 14.07 15.59
CA LEU A 101 -43.80 12.68 15.97
C LEU A 101 -43.82 12.48 17.50
N LYS A 102 -43.25 13.41 18.27
CA LYS A 102 -43.31 13.36 19.72
C LYS A 102 -44.76 13.45 20.21
N LYS A 103 -45.56 14.35 19.62
CA LYS A 103 -46.98 14.49 19.96
C LYS A 103 -47.75 13.21 19.63
N SER A 104 -47.55 12.60 18.46
CA SER A 104 -48.23 11.35 18.09
C SER A 104 -47.84 10.16 18.96
N ARG A 105 -46.61 10.12 19.51
CA ARG A 105 -46.14 9.03 20.37
C ARG A 105 -46.73 9.06 21.77
N MET A 106 -47.11 10.24 22.27
CA MET A 106 -47.70 10.40 23.61
C MET A 106 -49.12 9.83 23.74
N ASP A 107 -49.82 9.60 22.62
CA ASP A 107 -51.19 9.05 22.64
C ASP A 107 -51.20 7.52 22.86
N ILE A 108 -50.04 6.86 22.82
CA ILE A 108 -49.93 5.42 23.08
C ILE A 108 -49.62 5.24 24.58
N PRO A 109 -50.53 4.64 25.37
CA PRO A 109 -50.25 4.35 26.77
C PRO A 109 -49.02 3.42 26.86
N PRO A 110 -48.18 3.57 27.90
CA PRO A 110 -46.99 2.73 28.06
C PRO A 110 -47.39 1.25 28.11
N LEU A 111 -46.77 0.44 27.25
CA LEU A 111 -47.02 -1.01 27.14
C LEU A 111 -46.65 -1.78 28.42
N PHE A 112 -45.85 -1.18 29.31
CA PHE A 112 -45.42 -1.76 30.57
C PHE A 112 -45.52 -0.72 31.69
N PRO A 113 -46.04 -1.06 32.87
CA PRO A 113 -46.00 -0.16 34.03
C PRO A 113 -44.55 0.07 34.48
N GLU A 114 -44.20 1.30 34.87
CA GLU A 114 -42.83 1.70 35.27
C GLU A 114 -42.31 1.06 36.56
N THR A 115 -43.09 0.18 37.18
CA THR A 115 -42.65 -0.67 38.27
C THR A 115 -42.10 -1.97 37.70
N ASP A 116 -40.84 -1.95 37.31
CA ASP A 116 -39.89 -3.01 37.66
C ASP A 116 -38.48 -2.53 37.31
N THR A 117 -37.71 -2.22 38.37
CA THR A 117 -36.26 -2.06 38.28
C THR A 117 -35.71 -3.27 37.54
N ALA A 118 -35.07 -3.03 36.38
CA ALA A 118 -34.31 -3.96 35.56
C ALA A 118 -33.97 -5.28 36.27
N GLN A 119 -34.97 -6.16 36.36
CA GLN A 119 -34.73 -7.54 36.66
C GLN A 119 -34.06 -7.99 35.38
N THR A 120 -32.77 -8.27 35.48
CA THR A 120 -32.05 -9.07 34.50
C THR A 120 -32.86 -10.34 34.35
N ALA A 121 -33.80 -10.32 33.41
CA ALA A 121 -34.62 -11.45 33.06
C ALA A 121 -33.61 -12.53 32.75
N THR A 122 -33.55 -13.54 33.61
CA THR A 122 -32.87 -14.80 33.33
C THR A 122 -33.48 -15.28 32.04
N VAL A 123 -32.79 -15.02 30.92
CA VAL A 123 -33.32 -15.28 29.58
C VAL A 123 -33.61 -16.77 29.53
N ASP A 124 -34.88 -17.10 29.32
CA ASP A 124 -35.33 -18.47 29.33
C ASP A 124 -34.71 -19.20 28.13
N ALA A 125 -33.84 -20.18 28.40
CA ALA A 125 -33.08 -20.91 27.39
C ALA A 125 -33.98 -21.65 26.38
N SER A 126 -35.26 -21.83 26.72
CA SER A 126 -36.27 -22.46 25.85
C SER A 126 -36.78 -21.58 24.71
N VAL A 127 -36.57 -20.26 24.78
CA VAL A 127 -37.04 -19.28 23.78
C VAL A 127 -35.96 -19.01 22.70
N LEU A 128 -34.72 -19.36 23.01
CA LEU A 128 -33.55 -19.08 22.16
C LEU A 128 -33.36 -20.16 21.11
N GLU A 129 -32.83 -19.76 19.95
CA GLU A 129 -32.38 -20.71 18.94
C GLU A 129 -31.21 -21.56 19.49
N SER A 130 -31.02 -22.79 18.99
CA SER A 130 -30.02 -23.72 19.54
C SER A 130 -28.61 -23.13 19.62
N ASN A 131 -28.21 -22.34 18.63
CA ASN A 131 -26.92 -21.64 18.62
C ASN A 131 -26.85 -20.55 19.71
N GLU A 132 -27.92 -19.79 19.91
CA GLU A 132 -27.97 -18.75 20.93
C GLU A 132 -27.97 -19.32 22.35
N ALA A 133 -28.62 -20.47 22.55
CA ALA A 133 -28.57 -21.23 23.80
C ALA A 133 -27.15 -21.75 24.08
N GLU A 134 -26.44 -22.26 23.07
CA GLU A 134 -25.04 -22.66 23.19
C GLU A 134 -24.14 -21.47 23.54
N MET A 135 -24.31 -20.32 22.89
CA MET A 135 -23.55 -19.10 23.20
C MET A 135 -23.80 -18.60 24.63
N LEU A 136 -25.05 -18.62 25.09
CA LEU A 136 -25.38 -18.29 26.48
C LEU A 136 -24.77 -19.28 27.46
N SER A 137 -24.77 -20.58 27.15
CA SER A 137 -24.08 -21.58 27.98
C SER A 137 -22.57 -21.31 28.06
N TRP A 138 -21.95 -20.86 26.97
CA TRP A 138 -20.54 -20.48 26.93
C TRP A 138 -20.23 -19.21 27.73
N LEU A 139 -21.12 -18.23 27.69
CA LEU A 139 -20.96 -16.96 28.40
C LEU A 139 -21.25 -17.07 29.90
N THR A 140 -22.22 -17.92 30.27
CA THR A 140 -22.63 -18.10 31.68
C THR A 140 -21.74 -19.09 32.42
N ASN A 141 -21.08 -20.01 31.71
CA ASN A 141 -20.21 -20.97 32.35
C ASN A 141 -18.88 -20.31 32.79
N PRO A 142 -18.57 -20.27 34.10
CA PRO A 142 -17.39 -19.56 34.62
C PRO A 142 -16.07 -20.19 34.12
N THR A 143 -16.10 -21.46 33.70
CA THR A 143 -14.93 -22.18 33.18
C THR A 143 -14.55 -21.77 31.75
N SER A 144 -15.50 -21.27 30.97
CA SER A 144 -15.33 -20.71 29.63
C SER A 144 -15.21 -19.19 29.62
N SER A 145 -15.16 -18.56 30.80
CA SER A 145 -14.84 -17.14 30.94
C SER A 145 -13.59 -16.80 30.14
N PHE A 146 -13.63 -15.68 29.42
CA PHE A 146 -12.56 -15.21 28.55
C PHE A 146 -11.20 -15.16 29.26
N GLU A 147 -11.19 -14.81 30.55
CA GLU A 147 -9.97 -14.75 31.36
C GLU A 147 -9.34 -16.14 31.57
N ASN A 148 -10.16 -17.16 31.80
CA ASN A 148 -9.71 -18.55 31.93
C ASN A 148 -9.20 -19.12 30.60
N VAL A 149 -9.88 -18.79 29.49
CA VAL A 149 -9.41 -19.16 28.14
C VAL A 149 -8.08 -18.48 27.84
N ARG A 150 -7.95 -17.18 28.14
CA ARG A 150 -6.71 -16.42 27.96
C ARG A 150 -5.56 -16.97 28.80
N ALA A 151 -5.81 -17.29 30.07
CA ALA A 151 -4.78 -17.88 30.94
C ALA A 151 -4.32 -19.26 30.43
N LYS A 152 -5.26 -20.11 30.00
CA LYS A 152 -4.95 -21.43 29.41
C LYS A 152 -4.18 -21.32 28.09
N THR A 153 -4.53 -20.37 27.22
CA THR A 153 -3.82 -20.19 25.95
C THR A 153 -2.42 -19.64 26.17
N LEU A 154 -2.25 -18.71 27.11
CA LEU A 154 -0.94 -18.14 27.46
C LEU A 154 0.00 -19.22 28.02
N THR A 155 -0.47 -20.04 28.97
CA THR A 155 0.34 -21.15 29.52
C THR A 155 0.70 -22.18 28.45
N ARG A 156 -0.23 -22.51 27.54
CA ARG A 156 0.06 -23.39 26.40
C ARG A 156 1.14 -22.80 25.49
N LEU A 157 1.07 -21.51 25.17
CA LEU A 157 2.06 -20.84 24.33
C LEU A 157 3.45 -20.82 24.99
N GLN A 158 3.52 -20.51 26.28
CA GLN A 158 4.78 -20.54 27.04
C GLN A 158 5.41 -21.94 27.05
N ASN A 159 4.60 -22.98 27.26
CA ASN A 159 5.07 -24.36 27.23
C ASN A 159 5.54 -24.78 25.83
N THR A 160 4.85 -24.35 24.77
CA THR A 160 5.29 -24.62 23.40
C THR A 160 6.58 -23.89 23.06
N GLN A 161 6.76 -22.66 23.53
CA GLN A 161 7.97 -21.89 23.31
C GLN A 161 9.18 -22.57 23.97
N SER A 162 9.08 -22.93 25.25
CA SER A 162 10.18 -23.59 25.97
C SER A 162 10.52 -24.97 25.38
N THR A 163 9.52 -25.72 24.93
CA THR A 163 9.74 -27.03 24.30
C THR A 163 10.34 -26.90 22.90
N LEU A 164 9.99 -25.85 22.16
CA LEU A 164 10.45 -25.66 20.79
C LEU A 164 11.95 -25.38 20.74
N GLU A 165 12.46 -24.53 21.64
CA GLU A 165 13.89 -24.22 21.74
C GLU A 165 14.73 -25.50 21.88
N PHE A 166 14.40 -26.35 22.86
CA PHE A 166 15.09 -27.62 23.07
C PHE A 166 15.00 -28.57 21.85
N LYS A 167 13.84 -28.64 21.17
CA LYS A 167 13.66 -29.48 19.99
C LYS A 167 14.47 -28.98 18.79
N VAL A 168 14.59 -27.66 18.61
CA VAL A 168 15.41 -27.06 17.56
C VAL A 168 16.88 -27.35 17.82
N ASP A 169 17.34 -27.23 19.06
CA ASP A 169 18.71 -27.57 19.44
C ASP A 169 19.02 -29.06 19.23
N GLN A 170 18.09 -29.95 19.61
CA GLN A 170 18.24 -31.39 19.37
C GLN A 170 18.31 -31.72 17.87
N LEU A 171 17.53 -31.03 17.04
CA LEU A 171 17.57 -31.19 15.59
C LEU A 171 18.92 -30.70 15.03
N ALA A 172 19.40 -29.53 15.47
CA ALA A 172 20.68 -28.98 15.02
C ALA A 172 21.85 -29.92 15.35
N ASP A 173 21.88 -30.46 16.58
CA ASP A 173 22.87 -31.46 16.99
C ASP A 173 22.75 -32.76 16.17
N GLY A 174 21.52 -33.21 15.90
CA GLY A 174 21.25 -34.37 15.04
C GLY A 174 21.77 -34.19 13.61
N ILE A 175 21.55 -33.02 13.02
CA ILE A 175 22.05 -32.66 11.68
C ILE A 175 23.58 -32.61 11.69
N HIS A 176 24.19 -32.01 12.70
CA HIS A 176 25.65 -31.93 12.80
C HIS A 176 26.29 -33.33 12.89
N LYS A 177 25.75 -34.21 13.75
CA LYS A 177 26.19 -35.61 13.87
C LYS A 177 25.99 -36.39 12.57
N LEU A 178 24.87 -36.17 11.86
CA LEU A 178 24.62 -36.80 10.57
C LEU A 178 25.65 -36.33 9.52
N SER A 179 25.90 -35.03 9.41
CA SER A 179 26.90 -34.47 8.51
C SER A 179 28.27 -35.10 8.77
N GLN A 180 28.68 -35.15 10.04
CA GLN A 180 29.96 -35.76 10.42
C GLN A 180 30.04 -37.24 10.00
N ARG A 181 28.96 -38.01 10.20
CA ARG A 181 28.89 -39.41 9.77
C ARG A 181 28.98 -39.54 8.25
N VAL A 182 28.27 -38.70 7.50
CA VAL A 182 28.33 -38.68 6.03
C VAL A 182 29.74 -38.36 5.56
N ASP A 183 30.41 -37.36 6.14
CA ASP A 183 31.79 -37.00 5.78
C ASP A 183 32.79 -38.11 6.12
N THR A 184 32.60 -38.83 7.23
CA THR A 184 33.43 -40.00 7.54
C THR A 184 33.16 -41.17 6.59
N ALA A 185 31.89 -41.45 6.28
CA ALA A 185 31.51 -42.52 5.38
C ALA A 185 31.98 -42.25 3.94
N GLY A 186 31.91 -40.99 3.49
CA GLY A 186 32.45 -40.56 2.20
C GLY A 186 33.95 -40.82 2.09
N ARG A 187 34.73 -40.44 3.12
CA ARG A 187 36.18 -40.71 3.15
C ARG A 187 36.53 -42.20 3.12
N GLU A 188 35.80 -43.03 3.86
CA GLU A 188 36.03 -44.48 3.83
C GLU A 188 35.59 -45.10 2.50
N ALA A 189 34.46 -44.65 1.93
CA ALA A 189 34.02 -45.06 0.60
C ALA A 189 35.06 -44.69 -0.46
N ASP A 190 35.59 -43.46 -0.45
CA ASP A 190 36.65 -43.01 -1.36
C ASP A 190 37.93 -43.85 -1.20
N ARG A 191 38.27 -44.24 0.03
CA ARG A 191 39.40 -45.13 0.30
C ARG A 191 39.18 -46.53 -0.27
N VAL A 192 37.99 -47.11 -0.11
CA VAL A 192 37.65 -48.43 -0.65
C VAL A 192 37.57 -48.39 -2.19
N LEU A 193 36.98 -47.34 -2.75
CA LEU A 193 36.89 -47.13 -4.19
C LEU A 193 38.26 -46.90 -4.82
N SER A 194 39.16 -46.14 -4.19
CA SER A 194 40.53 -45.97 -4.70
C SER A 194 41.35 -47.26 -4.64
N LEU A 195 41.24 -48.06 -3.57
CA LEU A 195 41.89 -49.37 -3.47
C LEU A 195 41.35 -50.37 -4.52
N SER A 196 40.03 -50.43 -4.69
CA SER A 196 39.43 -51.30 -5.70
C SER A 196 39.76 -50.86 -7.12
N ALA A 197 39.79 -49.55 -7.40
CA ALA A 197 40.26 -49.01 -8.68
C ALA A 197 41.73 -49.34 -8.94
N ALA A 198 42.61 -49.27 -7.93
CA ALA A 198 44.01 -49.66 -8.05
C ALA A 198 44.16 -51.16 -8.36
N ARG A 199 43.44 -52.04 -7.64
CA ARG A 199 43.45 -53.48 -7.92
C ARG A 199 42.87 -53.82 -9.30
N LEU A 200 41.85 -53.09 -9.74
CA LEU A 200 41.27 -53.27 -11.08
C LEU A 200 42.28 -52.89 -12.17
N LYS A 201 42.99 -51.77 -12.01
CA LYS A 201 44.10 -51.38 -12.91
C LYS A 201 45.24 -52.40 -12.90
N GLU A 202 45.60 -52.92 -11.74
CA GLU A 202 46.63 -53.97 -11.64
C GLU A 202 46.18 -55.25 -12.36
N ARG A 203 44.92 -55.67 -12.18
CA ARG A 203 44.36 -56.80 -12.92
C ARG A 203 44.35 -56.56 -14.44
N GLU A 204 43.88 -55.39 -14.88
CA GLU A 204 43.84 -55.02 -16.29
C GLU A 204 45.25 -55.02 -16.92
N THR A 205 46.25 -54.48 -16.22
CA THR A 205 47.64 -54.48 -16.69
C THR A 205 48.25 -55.88 -16.73
N ARG A 206 47.92 -56.76 -15.77
CA ARG A 206 48.31 -58.18 -15.79
C ARG A 206 47.66 -58.93 -16.95
N GLU A 207 46.36 -58.73 -17.19
CA GLU A 207 45.64 -59.36 -18.32
C GLU A 207 46.21 -58.87 -19.66
N LYS A 208 46.48 -57.57 -19.81
CA LYS A 208 47.16 -57.03 -21.00
C LYS A 208 48.59 -57.57 -21.17
N ALA A 209 49.32 -57.79 -20.08
CA ALA A 209 50.65 -58.40 -20.14
C ALA A 209 50.59 -59.87 -20.59
N ASN A 210 49.67 -60.66 -20.04
CA ASN A 210 49.46 -62.06 -20.44
C ASN A 210 49.04 -62.19 -21.91
N ALA A 211 48.24 -61.24 -22.42
CA ALA A 211 47.86 -61.18 -23.83
C ALA A 211 48.97 -60.61 -24.74
N GLY A 212 50.08 -60.12 -24.18
CA GLY A 212 51.17 -59.47 -24.92
C GLY A 212 50.83 -58.08 -25.46
N THR A 213 49.66 -57.52 -25.15
CA THR A 213 49.17 -56.23 -25.66
C THR A 213 49.37 -55.07 -24.69
N LYS A 214 50.31 -55.18 -23.74
CA LYS A 214 50.52 -54.19 -22.67
C LYS A 214 50.91 -52.79 -23.18
N GLU A 215 51.80 -52.73 -24.16
CA GLU A 215 52.31 -51.47 -24.73
C GLU A 215 51.49 -50.99 -25.94
N MET A 216 50.47 -51.74 -26.36
CA MET A 216 49.65 -51.38 -27.52
C MET A 216 48.37 -50.65 -27.09
N PRO A 217 48.01 -49.53 -27.73
CA PRO A 217 46.76 -48.85 -27.45
C PRO A 217 45.57 -49.73 -27.84
N VAL A 218 44.52 -49.74 -27.00
CA VAL A 218 43.35 -50.62 -27.17
C VAL A 218 42.70 -50.47 -28.55
N MET A 219 42.69 -49.25 -29.10
CA MET A 219 42.14 -48.97 -30.44
C MET A 219 42.89 -49.71 -31.56
N GLU A 220 44.19 -49.94 -31.42
CA GLU A 220 44.99 -50.64 -32.42
C GLU A 220 44.79 -52.16 -32.34
N VAL A 221 44.61 -52.70 -31.13
CA VAL A 221 44.17 -54.08 -30.91
C VAL A 221 42.77 -54.31 -31.48
N LEU A 222 41.83 -53.40 -31.24
CA LEU A 222 40.48 -53.50 -31.80
C LEU A 222 40.49 -53.35 -33.33
N ARG A 223 41.35 -52.50 -33.89
CA ARG A 223 41.50 -52.36 -35.34
C ARG A 223 42.12 -53.60 -35.98
N SER A 224 43.08 -54.26 -35.33
CA SER A 224 43.65 -55.51 -35.82
C SER A 224 42.65 -56.65 -35.73
N LEU A 225 41.91 -56.78 -34.63
CA LEU A 225 40.81 -57.75 -34.50
C LEU A 225 39.68 -57.49 -35.50
N GLY A 226 39.29 -56.23 -35.73
CA GLY A 226 38.29 -55.86 -36.72
C GLY A 226 38.71 -56.16 -38.16
N ARG A 227 40.03 -56.20 -38.43
CA ARG A 227 40.59 -56.62 -39.72
C ARG A 227 40.65 -58.15 -39.87
N ILE A 228 40.60 -58.88 -38.75
CA ILE A 228 40.60 -60.34 -38.68
C ILE A 228 39.17 -60.89 -38.64
N LEU A 229 38.18 -60.10 -38.21
CA LEU A 229 36.77 -60.46 -38.32
C LEU A 229 36.39 -60.49 -39.82
N PRO A 230 35.86 -61.60 -40.36
CA PRO A 230 35.32 -61.59 -41.71
C PRO A 230 34.16 -60.60 -41.77
N GLU A 231 34.12 -59.75 -42.81
CA GLU A 231 32.88 -59.07 -43.19
C GLU A 231 31.85 -60.17 -43.50
N GLY A 232 30.95 -60.44 -42.56
CA GLY A 232 29.99 -61.55 -42.68
C GLY A 232 28.58 -61.05 -42.52
N GLY A 233 27.82 -61.00 -43.62
CA GLY A 233 26.37 -60.83 -43.60
C GLY A 233 25.73 -60.39 -44.92
N GLU A 234 25.88 -61.18 -45.98
CA GLU A 234 24.68 -61.69 -46.67
C GLU A 234 24.37 -63.08 -46.10
#